data_AF-A0A970CFK6-F1
#
_entry.id   AF-A0A970CFK6-F1
#
_cell.length_a   1.000
_cell.length_b   1.000
_cell.length_c   1.000
_cell.angle_alpha   90.00
_cell.angle_beta   90.00
_cell.angle_gamma   90.00
#
_symmetry.space_group_name_H-M   'P 1'
#
loop_
_entity.id
_entity.type
_entity.pdbx_description
1 polymer ?
#
loop_
_entity_poly.entity_id
_entity_poly.type
_entity_poly.pdbx_seq_one_letter_code
_entity_poly.pdbx_strand_id
1 'polypeptide(L)'
;MARIVYCHPSQTKHGYHIYTDLDFWDVRRILRGLGVIVRRNFGEQPSGDEFPAQVIGDGLDRKTIREVEKRLRKALISPPRHVIVQAMVMEEFFEFDPLKYFPVRWSRSQMLRFTYGRLPLEQSSLCSPHKTIKVYWRDDRIRVQRVQRDSQHYPVISTEKEATDRLQVPSCF
;
A
#
# COMPACT_ATOMS: atom_id res chain seq x y z
N MET A 1 1.87 13.10 3.42
CA MET A 1 0.70 12.76 4.26
C MET A 1 -0.39 12.28 3.32
N ALA A 2 -1.26 11.38 3.79
CA ALA A 2 -2.37 10.91 2.96
C ALA A 2 -3.35 12.04 2.60
N ARG A 3 -3.76 12.06 1.33
CA ARG A 3 -4.82 12.92 0.81
C ARG A 3 -6.17 12.25 1.06
N ILE A 4 -7.18 13.09 1.29
CA ILE A 4 -8.57 12.69 1.48
C ILE A 4 -9.41 13.50 0.50
N VAL A 5 -10.22 12.81 -0.29
CA VAL A 5 -11.18 13.41 -1.22
C VAL A 5 -12.58 12.97 -0.81
N TYR A 6 -13.48 13.91 -0.56
CA TYR A 6 -14.87 13.57 -0.24
C TYR A 6 -15.62 13.22 -1.53
N CYS A 7 -16.35 12.11 -1.50
CA CYS A 7 -17.26 11.77 -2.58
C CYS A 7 -18.40 12.81 -2.62
N HIS A 8 -18.79 13.24 -3.81
CA HIS A 8 -19.91 14.16 -3.95
C HIS A 8 -21.20 13.47 -3.45
N PRO A 9 -22.08 14.15 -2.68
CA PRO A 9 -23.28 13.52 -2.12
C PRO A 9 -24.21 12.89 -3.15
N SER A 10 -24.23 13.40 -4.39
CA SER A 10 -25.04 12.82 -5.48
C SER A 10 -24.49 11.50 -6.05
N GLN A 11 -23.24 11.15 -5.74
CA GLN A 11 -22.54 9.98 -6.27
C GLN A 11 -22.44 8.84 -5.25
N THR A 12 -23.06 9.01 -4.08
CA THR A 12 -23.00 8.04 -2.98
C THR A 12 -24.36 7.87 -2.34
N LYS A 13 -24.61 6.66 -1.81
CA LYS A 13 -25.78 6.38 -0.95
C LYS A 13 -25.43 6.47 0.53
N HIS A 14 -24.15 6.70 0.85
CA HIS A 14 -23.63 6.67 2.21
C HIS A 14 -23.54 8.07 2.81
N GLY A 15 -23.88 8.19 4.09
CA GLY A 15 -23.80 9.45 4.84
C GLY A 15 -22.37 9.99 5.00
N TYR A 16 -21.38 9.09 4.98
CA TYR A 16 -19.97 9.42 4.92
C TYR A 16 -19.30 8.59 3.83
N HIS A 17 -18.61 9.24 2.90
CA HIS A 17 -17.85 8.59 1.85
C HIS A 17 -16.64 9.44 1.45
N ILE A 18 -15.44 8.90 1.65
CA ILE A 18 -14.17 9.50 1.23
C ILE A 18 -13.32 8.52 0.43
N TYR A 19 -12.43 9.07 -0.40
CA TYR A 19 -11.34 8.38 -1.07
C TYR A 19 -10.00 8.80 -0.45
N THR A 20 -9.01 7.92 -0.46
CA THR A 20 -7.65 8.22 0.01
C THR A 20 -6.60 7.54 -0.85
N ASP A 21 -5.44 8.19 -0.95
CA ASP A 21 -4.25 7.74 -1.70
C ASP A 21 -3.39 6.72 -0.91
N LEU A 22 -3.90 6.23 0.23
CA LEU A 22 -3.33 5.12 0.97
C LEU A 22 -3.75 3.78 0.38
N ASP A 23 -2.83 2.81 0.33
CA ASP A 23 -3.15 1.44 -0.07
C ASP A 23 -4.33 0.87 0.74
N PHE A 24 -5.23 0.16 0.05
CA PHE A 24 -6.43 -0.43 0.63
C PHE A 24 -6.18 -1.22 1.92
N TRP A 25 -5.12 -2.03 1.96
CA TRP A 25 -4.84 -2.88 3.11
C TRP A 25 -4.35 -2.07 4.31
N ASP A 26 -3.64 -0.98 4.06
CA ASP A 26 -3.22 -0.08 5.13
C ASP A 26 -4.42 0.64 5.72
N VAL A 27 -5.31 1.17 4.88
CA VAL A 27 -6.53 1.83 5.33
C VAL A 27 -7.36 0.88 6.20
N ARG A 28 -7.50 -0.37 5.77
CA ARG A 28 -8.19 -1.42 6.55
C ARG A 28 -7.54 -1.68 7.91
N ARG A 29 -6.21 -1.66 7.98
CA ARG A 29 -5.45 -1.82 9.24
C ARG A 29 -5.57 -0.59 10.15
N ILE A 30 -5.41 0.60 9.58
CA ILE A 30 -5.43 1.91 10.25
C ILE A 30 -6.79 2.19 10.90
N LEU A 31 -7.87 1.87 10.18
CA LEU A 31 -9.24 2.16 10.60
C LEU A 31 -9.92 1.01 11.35
N ARG A 32 -9.16 -0.04 11.70
CA ARG A 32 -9.67 -1.17 12.47
C ARG A 32 -10.34 -0.68 13.76
N GLY A 33 -11.56 -1.13 13.99
CA GLY A 33 -12.34 -0.83 15.19
C GLY A 33 -13.13 0.49 15.18
N LEU A 34 -13.14 1.24 14.06
CA LEU A 34 -13.89 2.50 13.96
C LEU A 34 -15.29 2.38 13.35
N GLY A 35 -15.80 1.15 13.14
CA GLY A 35 -17.16 0.94 12.60
C GLY A 35 -17.37 1.41 11.16
N VAL A 36 -16.31 1.81 10.45
CA VAL A 36 -16.35 2.19 9.04
C VAL A 36 -16.06 1.00 8.13
N ILE A 37 -16.59 1.04 6.91
CA ILE A 37 -16.32 0.03 5.89
C ILE A 37 -15.26 0.58 4.94
N VAL A 38 -14.21 -0.21 4.71
CA VAL A 38 -13.16 0.10 3.75
C VAL A 38 -13.36 -0.76 2.50
N ARG A 39 -13.43 -0.13 1.33
CA ARG A 39 -13.50 -0.81 0.03
C ARG A 39 -12.35 -0.37 -0.87
N ARG A 40 -12.04 -1.20 -1.87
CA ARG A 40 -11.15 -0.78 -2.96
C ARG A 40 -11.90 0.20 -3.87
N ASN A 41 -11.18 1.16 -4.41
CA ASN A 41 -11.67 2.02 -5.47
C ASN A 41 -11.25 1.44 -6.82
N PHE A 42 -12.23 1.19 -7.69
CA PHE A 42 -12.02 0.75 -9.06
C PHE A 42 -12.52 1.79 -10.08
N GLY A 43 -12.91 2.97 -9.60
CA GLY A 43 -13.41 4.05 -10.45
C GLY A 43 -12.29 4.82 -11.14
N GLU A 44 -12.67 5.64 -12.11
CA GLU A 44 -11.76 6.54 -12.84
C GLU A 44 -11.81 7.98 -12.31
N GLN A 45 -12.84 8.33 -11.53
CA GLN A 45 -13.08 9.69 -11.02
C GLN A 45 -13.55 9.65 -9.55
N PRO A 46 -12.63 9.73 -8.56
CA PRO A 46 -11.17 9.74 -8.71
C PRO A 46 -10.61 8.36 -9.10
N SER A 47 -9.49 8.35 -9.82
CA SER A 47 -8.84 7.11 -10.29
C SER A 47 -8.44 6.20 -9.13
N GLY A 48 -8.72 4.91 -9.25
CA GLY A 48 -8.28 3.87 -8.31
C GLY A 48 -6.76 3.69 -8.25
N ASP A 49 -6.03 4.11 -9.28
CA ASP A 49 -4.56 4.05 -9.28
C ASP A 49 -3.94 5.17 -8.45
N GLU A 50 -4.65 6.30 -8.31
CA GLU A 50 -4.21 7.42 -7.47
C GLU A 50 -4.83 7.36 -6.07
N PHE A 51 -6.10 6.94 -5.97
CA PHE A 51 -6.88 6.84 -4.74
C PHE A 51 -7.44 5.41 -4.60
N PRO A 52 -6.63 4.41 -4.21
CA PRO A 52 -6.99 2.99 -4.27
C PRO A 52 -8.02 2.55 -3.23
N ALA A 53 -8.29 3.38 -2.23
CA ALA A 53 -9.14 3.03 -1.11
C ALA A 53 -10.27 4.05 -0.96
N GLN A 54 -11.47 3.54 -0.67
CA GLN A 54 -12.62 4.33 -0.26
C GLN A 54 -13.08 3.88 1.13
N VAL A 55 -13.50 4.84 1.95
CA VAL A 55 -14.02 4.62 3.30
C VAL A 55 -15.46 5.13 3.32
N ILE A 56 -16.37 4.25 3.68
CA ILE A 56 -17.81 4.54 3.73
C ILE A 56 -18.36 4.24 5.12
N GLY A 57 -19.41 4.95 5.51
CA GLY A 57 -20.19 4.64 6.69
C GLY A 57 -21.49 5.42 6.75
N ASP A 58 -22.45 4.86 7.47
CA ASP A 58 -23.79 5.41 7.64
C ASP A 58 -24.05 5.66 9.13
N GLY A 59 -24.71 6.77 9.46
CA GLY A 59 -25.01 7.12 10.85
C GLY A 59 -23.78 7.36 11.73
N LEU A 60 -22.60 7.64 11.15
CA LEU A 60 -21.39 7.91 11.91
C LEU A 60 -21.51 9.22 12.70
N ASP A 61 -21.08 9.19 13.95
CA ASP A 61 -20.98 10.39 14.77
C ASP A 61 -19.77 11.25 14.36
N ARG A 62 -19.84 12.56 14.64
CA ARG A 62 -18.79 13.51 14.26
C ARG A 62 -17.43 13.16 14.87
N LYS A 63 -17.40 12.49 16.03
CA LYS A 63 -16.16 12.08 16.70
C LYS A 63 -15.47 10.96 15.92
N THR A 64 -16.21 9.95 15.47
CA THR A 64 -15.66 8.86 14.63
C THR A 64 -15.12 9.41 13.31
N ILE A 65 -15.86 10.30 12.64
CA ILE A 65 -15.39 10.94 11.40
C ILE A 65 -14.04 11.65 11.62
N ARG A 66 -13.94 12.48 12.67
CA ARG A 66 -12.68 13.18 13.01
C ARG A 66 -11.54 12.21 13.31
N GLU A 67 -11.82 11.11 14.01
CA GLU A 67 -10.81 10.10 14.33
C GLU A 67 -10.35 9.34 13.08
N VAL A 68 -11.25 9.00 12.16
CA VAL A 68 -10.91 8.42 10.84
C VAL A 68 -9.96 9.35 10.10
N GLU A 69 -10.33 10.61 9.90
CA GLU A 69 -9.48 11.55 9.17
C GLU A 69 -8.13 11.78 9.85
N LYS A 70 -8.11 11.87 11.18
CA LYS A 70 -6.88 12.04 11.97
C LYS A 70 -5.94 10.85 11.78
N ARG A 71 -6.45 9.62 11.80
CA ARG A 71 -5.62 8.41 11.61
C ARG A 71 -5.09 8.33 10.18
N LEU A 72 -5.91 8.63 9.17
CA LEU A 72 -5.49 8.62 7.78
C LEU A 72 -4.41 9.67 7.50
N ARG A 73 -4.61 10.93 7.92
CA ARG A 73 -3.64 12.02 7.69
C ARG A 73 -2.25 11.75 8.27
N LYS A 74 -2.17 10.98 9.36
CA LYS A 74 -0.90 10.59 9.99
C LYS A 74 -0.13 9.52 9.22
N ALA A 75 -0.82 8.73 8.40
CA ALA A 75 -0.20 7.61 7.72
C ALA A 75 0.70 8.05 6.57
N LEU A 76 1.77 7.30 6.38
CA LEU A 76 2.67 7.43 5.25
C LEU A 76 2.06 6.76 4.03
N ILE A 77 2.08 7.50 2.91
CA ILE A 77 1.65 6.99 1.62
C ILE A 77 2.74 6.12 1.00
N SER A 78 2.34 5.23 0.10
CA SER A 78 3.24 4.50 -0.78
C SER A 78 2.53 4.30 -2.12
N PRO A 79 3.26 3.85 -3.15
CA PRO A 79 2.61 3.35 -4.35
C PRO A 79 1.59 2.25 -3.97
N PRO A 80 0.37 2.26 -4.52
CA PRO A 80 -0.62 1.24 -4.25
C PRO A 80 -0.13 -0.14 -4.71
N ARG A 81 -0.41 -1.19 -3.93
CA ARG A 81 0.10 -2.52 -4.24
C ARG A 81 -0.41 -3.04 -5.58
N HIS A 82 -1.65 -2.73 -5.96
CA HIS A 82 -2.21 -3.20 -7.23
C HIS A 82 -1.52 -2.55 -8.42
N VAL A 83 -1.13 -1.27 -8.34
CA VAL A 83 -0.34 -0.58 -9.38
C VAL A 83 1.02 -1.24 -9.54
N ILE A 84 1.71 -1.54 -8.43
CA ILE A 84 2.99 -2.26 -8.47
C ILE A 84 2.78 -3.61 -9.15
N VAL A 85 1.82 -4.40 -8.69
CA VAL A 85 1.55 -5.75 -9.23
C VAL A 85 1.25 -5.70 -10.72
N GLN A 86 0.43 -4.76 -11.17
CA GLN A 86 0.09 -4.57 -12.58
C GLN A 86 1.34 -4.27 -13.41
N ALA A 87 2.17 -3.30 -12.99
CA ALA A 87 3.43 -3.00 -13.68
C ALA A 87 4.38 -4.21 -13.69
N MET A 88 4.47 -4.96 -12.58
CA MET A 88 5.26 -6.19 -12.54
C MET A 88 4.78 -7.26 -13.53
N VAL A 89 3.47 -7.35 -13.78
CA VAL A 89 2.90 -8.30 -14.75
C VAL A 89 3.14 -7.84 -16.19
N MET A 90 2.98 -6.54 -16.45
CA MET A 90 3.02 -5.98 -17.81
C MET A 90 4.42 -5.64 -18.29
N GLU A 91 5.28 -5.14 -17.40
CA GLU A 91 6.58 -4.53 -17.73
C GLU A 91 7.76 -5.25 -17.05
N GLU A 92 7.50 -6.23 -16.19
CA GLU A 92 8.48 -6.95 -15.35
C GLU A 92 9.24 -6.09 -14.31
N PHE A 93 8.98 -4.79 -14.28
CA PHE A 93 9.48 -3.86 -13.29
C PHE A 93 8.45 -2.77 -12.97
N PHE A 94 8.66 -2.08 -11.86
CA PHE A 94 7.94 -0.87 -11.49
C PHE A 94 8.96 0.16 -11.01
N GLU A 95 8.85 1.40 -11.48
CA GLU A 95 9.76 2.49 -11.13
C GLU A 95 8.96 3.71 -10.71
N PHE A 96 9.36 4.35 -9.61
CA PHE A 96 8.66 5.53 -9.11
C PHE A 96 9.61 6.55 -8.49
N ASP A 97 9.16 7.79 -8.47
CA ASP A 97 9.81 8.89 -7.75
C ASP A 97 9.47 8.79 -6.24
N PRO A 98 10.46 8.52 -5.37
CA PRO A 98 10.23 8.36 -3.94
C PRO A 98 9.78 9.64 -3.26
N LEU A 99 10.10 10.83 -3.78
CA LEU A 99 9.72 12.11 -3.17
C LEU A 99 8.22 12.36 -3.28
N LYS A 100 7.51 11.67 -4.18
CA LYS A 100 6.05 11.68 -4.26
C LYS A 100 5.38 10.97 -3.08
N TYR A 101 6.10 10.08 -2.40
CA TYR A 101 5.51 9.21 -1.37
C TYR A 101 6.15 9.37 0.00
N PHE A 102 7.47 9.54 0.06
CA PHE A 102 8.23 9.48 1.29
C PHE A 102 8.69 10.86 1.77
N PRO A 103 8.80 11.07 3.09
CA PRO A 103 9.36 12.31 3.62
C PRO A 103 10.82 12.49 3.19
N VAL A 104 11.22 13.72 2.84
CA VAL A 104 12.60 14.07 2.45
C VAL A 104 13.64 13.69 3.51
N ARG A 105 13.24 13.71 4.80
CA ARG A 105 14.12 13.34 5.93
C ARG A 105 14.47 11.85 5.99
N TRP A 106 13.82 10.99 5.22
CA TRP A 106 14.12 9.57 5.20
C TRP A 106 15.39 9.29 4.40
N SER A 107 16.24 8.42 4.92
CA SER A 107 17.42 7.97 4.18
C SER A 107 17.01 7.04 3.04
N ARG A 108 17.88 6.94 2.03
CA ARG A 108 17.73 6.01 0.90
C ARG A 108 17.44 4.58 1.35
N SER A 109 18.12 4.11 2.39
CA SER A 109 17.93 2.76 2.95
C SER A 109 16.59 2.58 3.65
N GLN A 110 16.09 3.61 4.35
CA GLN A 110 14.77 3.57 4.98
C GLN A 110 13.66 3.45 3.93
N MET A 111 13.77 4.21 2.84
CA MET A 111 12.81 4.13 1.73
C MET A 111 12.82 2.74 1.09
N LEU A 112 13.99 2.17 0.78
CA LEU A 112 14.08 0.82 0.21
C LEU A 112 13.47 -0.24 1.13
N ARG A 113 13.80 -0.20 2.44
CA ARG A 113 13.27 -1.16 3.42
C ARG A 113 11.75 -1.06 3.52
N PHE A 114 11.21 0.16 3.55
CA PHE A 114 9.78 0.40 3.60
C PHE A 114 9.08 -0.09 2.32
N THR A 115 9.63 0.22 1.15
CA THR A 115 9.12 -0.27 -0.14
C THR A 115 9.11 -1.79 -0.18
N TYR A 116 10.24 -2.44 0.11
CA TYR A 116 10.37 -3.90 0.05
C TYR A 116 9.37 -4.61 0.97
N GLY A 117 9.29 -4.21 2.24
CA GLY A 117 8.41 -4.88 3.21
C GLY A 117 6.92 -4.69 2.92
N ARG A 118 6.55 -3.77 2.01
CA ARG A 118 5.17 -3.56 1.59
C ARG A 118 4.78 -4.31 0.32
N LEU A 119 5.74 -4.92 -0.36
CA LEU A 119 5.45 -5.69 -1.56
C LEU A 119 4.63 -6.94 -1.20
N PRO A 120 3.61 -7.30 -1.99
CA PRO A 120 2.86 -8.53 -1.80
C PRO A 120 3.69 -9.75 -2.25
N LEU A 121 4.77 -10.06 -1.53
CA LEU A 121 5.74 -11.13 -1.89
C LEU A 121 5.12 -12.53 -1.86
N GLU A 122 3.94 -12.70 -1.27
CA GLU A 122 3.17 -13.96 -1.33
C GLU A 122 2.48 -14.18 -2.69
N GLN A 123 2.37 -13.14 -3.52
CA GLN A 123 1.81 -13.27 -4.85
C GLN A 123 2.85 -13.87 -5.80
N SER A 124 2.44 -14.90 -6.54
CA SER A 124 3.28 -15.59 -7.54
C SER A 124 3.76 -14.67 -8.66
N SER A 125 3.02 -13.60 -8.93
CA SER A 125 3.39 -12.53 -9.85
C SER A 125 4.59 -11.71 -9.34
N LEU A 126 4.94 -11.74 -8.05
CA LEU A 126 6.13 -11.02 -7.57
C LEU A 126 7.25 -11.99 -7.20
N CYS A 127 6.94 -13.03 -6.44
CA CYS A 127 7.93 -14.00 -5.99
C CYS A 127 7.45 -15.42 -6.29
N SER A 128 8.38 -16.25 -6.75
CA SER A 128 8.16 -17.68 -6.99
C SER A 128 9.40 -18.47 -6.58
N PRO A 129 9.38 -19.81 -6.63
CA PRO A 129 10.57 -20.60 -6.34
C PRO A 129 11.76 -20.26 -7.24
N HIS A 130 11.52 -19.71 -8.44
CA HIS A 130 12.55 -19.40 -9.43
C HIS A 130 12.80 -17.90 -9.59
N LYS A 131 11.92 -17.05 -9.05
CA LYS A 131 12.00 -15.59 -9.24
C LYS A 131 11.90 -14.89 -7.90
N THR A 132 12.63 -13.80 -7.75
CA THR A 132 12.56 -12.94 -6.57
C THR A 132 12.47 -11.48 -7.01
N ILE A 133 12.23 -10.59 -6.06
CA ILE A 133 12.22 -9.16 -6.29
C ILE A 133 13.51 -8.54 -5.75
N LYS A 134 14.11 -7.64 -6.53
CA LYS A 134 15.11 -6.68 -6.05
C LYS A 134 14.49 -5.29 -6.01
N VAL A 135 14.73 -4.57 -4.92
CA VAL A 135 14.37 -3.16 -4.77
C VAL A 135 15.66 -2.37 -4.61
N TYR A 136 15.92 -1.43 -5.51
CA TYR A 136 17.18 -0.69 -5.55
C TYR A 136 16.97 0.73 -6.11
N TRP A 137 17.96 1.58 -5.89
CA TRP A 137 18.00 2.91 -6.49
C TRP A 137 18.50 2.83 -7.92
N ARG A 138 17.77 3.46 -8.83
CA ARG A 138 18.21 3.74 -10.20
C ARG A 138 18.15 5.25 -10.36
N ASP A 139 19.32 5.87 -10.39
CA ASP A 139 19.46 7.33 -10.36
C ASP A 139 18.73 7.92 -9.14
N ASP A 140 17.72 8.76 -9.37
CA ASP A 140 16.89 9.38 -8.32
C ASP A 140 15.56 8.66 -8.06
N ARG A 141 15.39 7.46 -8.63
CA ARG A 141 14.16 6.67 -8.53
C ARG A 141 14.37 5.35 -7.81
N ILE A 142 13.29 4.83 -7.24
CA ILE A 142 13.28 3.46 -6.70
C ILE A 142 12.70 2.54 -7.76
N ARG A 143 13.45 1.49 -8.09
CA ARG A 143 13.03 0.43 -9.00
C ARG A 143 12.78 -0.85 -8.24
N VAL A 144 11.61 -1.44 -8.48
CA VAL A 144 11.20 -2.79 -8.09
C VAL A 144 11.30 -3.65 -9.33
N GLN A 145 12.11 -4.70 -9.31
CA GLN A 145 12.33 -5.53 -10.49
C GLN A 145 12.31 -7.01 -10.15
N ARG A 146 11.69 -7.81 -11.04
CA ARG A 146 11.71 -9.26 -10.93
C ARG A 146 13.04 -9.76 -11.50
N VAL A 147 13.70 -10.61 -10.73
CA VAL A 147 14.96 -11.23 -11.13
C VAL A 147 14.87 -12.74 -10.98
N GLN A 148 15.56 -13.44 -11.86
CA GLN A 148 15.71 -14.89 -11.76
C GLN A 148 16.60 -15.21 -10.55
N ARG A 149 16.24 -16.26 -9.81
CA ARG A 149 17.09 -16.83 -8.77
C ARG A 149 18.10 -17.78 -9.41
N ASP A 150 19.30 -17.84 -8.84
CA ASP A 150 20.35 -18.76 -9.29
C ASP A 150 19.96 -20.23 -9.03
N SER A 151 19.14 -20.47 -8.00
CA SER A 151 18.63 -21.79 -7.64
C SER A 151 17.17 -21.73 -7.19
N GLN A 152 16.49 -22.88 -7.30
CA GLN A 152 15.12 -23.02 -6.83
C GLN A 152 15.06 -22.90 -5.30
N HIS A 153 14.19 -22.02 -4.80
CA HIS A 153 14.05 -21.77 -3.38
C HIS A 153 12.65 -22.10 -2.91
N TYR A 154 12.54 -23.14 -2.08
CA TYR A 154 11.33 -23.43 -1.32
C TYR A 154 11.46 -22.79 0.06
N PRO A 155 10.64 -21.79 0.40
CA PRO A 155 10.76 -21.13 1.69
C PRO A 155 10.12 -22.02 2.77
N VAL A 156 10.87 -23.00 3.27
CA VAL A 156 10.49 -23.80 4.44
C VAL A 156 10.66 -22.93 5.67
N ILE A 157 9.56 -22.67 6.40
CA ILE A 157 9.64 -22.01 7.71
C ILE A 157 10.12 -23.07 8.69
N SER A 158 11.37 -22.94 9.11
CA SER A 158 12.02 -23.91 9.98
C SER A 158 12.08 -23.43 11.42
N THR A 159 11.97 -22.11 11.66
CA THR A 159 12.09 -21.52 13.00
C THR A 159 10.98 -20.53 13.34
N GLU A 160 10.72 -20.37 14.64
CA GLU A 160 9.76 -19.39 15.17
C GLU A 160 10.15 -17.94 14.82
N LYS A 161 11.47 -17.68 14.74
CA LYS A 161 12.00 -16.39 14.30
C LYS A 161 11.67 -16.08 12.84
N GLU A 162 11.84 -17.05 11.94
CA GLU A 162 11.44 -16.92 10.54
C GLU A 162 9.93 -16.71 10.38
N ALA A 163 9.12 -17.37 11.23
CA ALA A 163 7.68 -17.15 11.27
C ALA A 163 7.35 -15.71 11.70
N THR A 164 8.03 -15.20 12.73
CA THR A 164 7.83 -13.85 13.27
C THR A 164 8.28 -12.76 12.30
N ASP A 165 9.44 -12.94 11.66
CA ASP A 165 9.98 -11.99 10.69
C ASP A 165 9.08 -11.87 9.44
N ARG A 166 8.40 -12.96 9.05
CA ARG A 166 7.38 -12.92 7.99
C ARG A 166 6.12 -12.13 8.36
N LEU A 167 5.80 -12.03 9.65
CA LEU A 167 4.68 -11.22 10.13
C LEU A 167 5.02 -9.72 10.19
N GLN A 168 6.30 -9.34 10.12
CA GLN A 168 6.72 -7.93 10.11
C GLN A 168 6.45 -7.26 8.77
N VAL A 169 5.21 -6.82 8.56
CA VAL A 169 4.87 -5.83 7.53
C VAL A 169 5.14 -4.44 8.09
N PRO A 170 6.06 -3.62 7.51
CA PRO A 170 6.31 -2.26 7.94
C PRO A 170 5.00 -1.51 8.10
N SER A 171 4.76 -1.04 9.31
CA SER A 171 3.58 -0.23 9.61
C SER A 171 3.65 1.09 8.85
N CYS A 172 2.50 1.61 8.44
CA CYS A 172 2.38 2.91 7.77
C CYS A 172 2.42 4.09 8.76
N PHE A 173 2.81 3.79 10.01
CA PHE A 173 2.92 4.71 11.15
C PHE A 173 4.38 4.82 11.57
#